data_AF-A0A645J2V9-F1
#
_entry.id   AF-A0A645J2V9-F1
#
_cell.length_a   1.000
_cell.length_b   1.000
_cell.length_c   1.000
_cell.angle_alpha   90.00
_cell.angle_beta   90.00
_cell.angle_gamma   90.00
#
_symmetry.space_group_name_H-M   'P 1'
#
loop_
_entity.id
_entity.type
_entity.pdbx_description
1 polymer ?
#
loop_
_entity_poly.entity_id
_entity_poly.type
_entity_poly.pdbx_seq_one_letter_code
_entity_poly.pdbx_strand_id
1 'polypeptide(L)'
;MAAWFAAPHSYTGEDVAEIHTNGGTLVAQLCLRRLLSRGARLAEPGEFTKRAFLNGRIDLTQAEAVLGIIRSRSEEALRAATRTLR
;
A
#
# COMPACT_ATOMS: atom_id res chain seq x y z
N MET A 1 -3.02 4.96 -17.02
CA MET A 1 -1.84 4.07 -17.04
C MET A 1 -2.07 2.98 -16.01
N ALA A 2 -1.49 1.79 -16.18
CA ALA A 2 -1.56 0.74 -15.17
C ALA A 2 -0.20 0.02 -15.04
N ALA A 3 0.13 -0.43 -13.83
CA ALA A 3 1.28 -1.28 -13.54
C ALA A 3 0.80 -2.62 -12.98
N TRP A 4 1.48 -3.70 -13.38
CA TRP A 4 1.21 -5.06 -12.89
C TRP A 4 2.44 -5.59 -12.16
N PHE A 5 2.23 -6.10 -10.96
CA PHE A 5 3.22 -6.73 -10.12
C PHE A 5 2.80 -8.18 -9.88
N ALA A 6 3.46 -9.11 -10.55
CA ALA A 6 3.21 -10.54 -10.36
C ALA A 6 3.78 -10.99 -9.00
N ALA A 7 3.07 -11.88 -8.31
CA ALA A 7 3.59 -12.53 -7.11
C ALA A 7 4.92 -13.28 -7.41
N PRO A 8 5.89 -13.31 -6.48
CA PRO A 8 5.90 -12.67 -5.17
C PRO A 8 6.47 -11.23 -5.18
N HIS A 9 6.66 -10.64 -6.36
CA HIS A 9 7.41 -9.38 -6.55
C HIS A 9 6.52 -8.13 -6.46
N SER A 10 5.62 -8.11 -5.47
CA SER A 10 4.76 -6.97 -5.16
C SER A 10 4.96 -6.52 -3.70
N TYR A 11 4.32 -5.41 -3.32
CA TYR A 11 4.34 -4.92 -1.94
C TYR A 11 3.70 -5.93 -0.96
N THR A 12 2.55 -6.51 -1.33
CA THR A 12 1.86 -7.48 -0.47
C THR A 12 2.44 -8.89 -0.58
N GLY A 13 3.25 -9.18 -1.62
CA GLY A 13 3.66 -10.55 -1.97
C GLY A 13 2.61 -11.32 -2.79
N GLU A 14 1.46 -10.71 -3.06
CA GLU A 14 0.38 -11.27 -3.91
C GLU A 14 0.41 -10.62 -5.30
N ASP A 15 -0.44 -11.09 -6.22
CA ASP A 15 -0.66 -10.40 -7.49
C ASP A 15 -1.33 -9.03 -7.26
N VAL A 16 -0.71 -7.95 -7.76
CA VAL A 16 -1.17 -6.57 -7.55
C VAL A 16 -1.21 -5.80 -8.87
N ALA A 17 -2.31 -5.08 -9.10
CA ALA A 17 -2.43 -4.12 -10.19
C ALA A 17 -2.65 -2.71 -9.64
N GLU A 18 -1.83 -1.75 -10.05
CA GLU A 18 -1.98 -0.34 -9.73
C GLU A 18 -2.57 0.41 -10.92
N ILE A 19 -3.70 1.09 -10.72
CA ILE A 19 -4.41 1.84 -11.77
C ILE A 19 -4.22 3.33 -11.52
N HIS A 20 -3.53 4.00 -12.43
CA HIS A 20 -3.20 5.41 -12.34
C HIS A 20 -4.19 6.19 -13.20
N THR A 21 -5.10 6.89 -12.53
CA THR A 21 -6.09 7.78 -13.16
C THR A 21 -5.52 9.19 -13.29
N ASN A 22 -6.08 9.98 -14.21
CA ASN A 22 -5.81 11.42 -14.28
C ASN A 22 -6.18 12.09 -12.93
N GLY A 23 -5.49 13.17 -12.56
CA GLY A 23 -5.46 13.77 -11.22
C GLY A 23 -6.77 14.33 -10.63
N GLY A 24 -7.95 13.97 -11.16
CA GLY A 24 -9.25 14.31 -10.61
C GLY A 24 -9.82 13.19 -9.73
N THR A 25 -10.34 13.56 -8.56
CA THR A 25 -10.97 12.62 -7.60
C THR A 25 -12.16 11.87 -8.19
N LEU A 26 -12.93 12.49 -9.09
CA LEU A 26 -14.09 11.86 -9.74
C LEU A 26 -13.69 10.60 -10.52
N VAL A 27 -12.60 10.65 -11.29
CA VAL A 27 -12.15 9.52 -12.11
C VAL A 27 -11.69 8.35 -11.23
N ALA A 28 -10.96 8.65 -10.15
CA ALA A 28 -10.55 7.65 -9.16
C ALA A 28 -11.76 6.99 -8.48
N GLN A 29 -12.77 7.78 -8.09
CA GLN A 29 -14.00 7.26 -7.49
C GLN A 29 -14.80 6.37 -8.46
N LEU A 30 -14.92 6.76 -9.73
CA LEU A 30 -15.58 5.94 -10.75
C LEU A 30 -14.81 4.63 -10.97
N CYS A 31 -13.48 4.69 -11.04
CA CYS A 31 -12.63 3.50 -11.12
C CYS A 31 -12.86 2.56 -9.93
N LEU A 32 -12.81 3.09 -8.70
CA LEU A 32 -13.07 2.31 -7.48
C LEU A 32 -14.44 1.63 -7.52
N ARG A 33 -15.51 2.37 -7.85
CA ARG A 33 -16.86 1.79 -7.97
C ARG A 33 -16.92 0.65 -8.99
N ARG A 34 -16.21 0.79 -10.11
CA ARG A 34 -16.16 -0.25 -11.15
C ARG A 34 -15.38 -1.50 -10.73
N LEU A 35 -14.35 -1.36 -9.90
CA LEU A 35 -13.63 -2.49 -9.32
C LEU A 35 -14.52 -3.22 -8.31
N LEU A 36 -15.20 -2.48 -7.42
CA LEU A 36 -16.12 -3.05 -6.43
C LEU A 36 -17.27 -3.81 -7.11
N SER A 37 -17.86 -3.26 -8.18
CA SER A 37 -18.92 -3.94 -8.94
C SER A 37 -18.44 -5.22 -9.66
N ARG A 38 -17.13 -5.42 -9.80
CA ARG A 38 -16.52 -6.61 -10.42
C ARG A 38 -15.99 -7.62 -9.39
N GLY A 39 -16.35 -7.46 -8.12
CA GLY A 39 -16.02 -8.43 -7.06
C GLY A 39 -14.85 -8.03 -6.17
N ALA A 40 -14.22 -6.87 -6.40
CA ALA A 40 -13.25 -6.35 -5.42
C ALA A 40 -13.97 -5.96 -4.12
N ARG A 41 -13.31 -6.17 -2.99
CA ARG A 41 -13.75 -5.65 -1.68
C ARG A 41 -12.95 -4.38 -1.35
N LEU A 42 -13.58 -3.42 -0.68
CA LEU A 42 -12.87 -2.28 -0.12
C LEU A 42 -11.89 -2.76 0.96
N ALA A 43 -10.63 -2.36 0.84
CA ALA A 43 -9.59 -2.70 1.81
C ALA A 43 -9.88 -2.09 3.18
N GLU A 44 -9.56 -2.85 4.23
CA GLU A 44 -9.58 -2.37 5.62
C GLU A 44 -8.38 -1.44 5.90
N PRO A 45 -8.44 -0.63 6.96
CA PRO A 45 -7.31 0.21 7.36
C PRO A 45 -6.03 -0.61 7.56
N GLY A 46 -4.98 -0.27 6.81
CA GLY A 46 -3.68 -0.95 6.90
C GLY A 46 -3.61 -2.34 6.27
N GLU A 47 -4.67 -2.80 5.58
CA GLU A 47 -4.77 -4.18 5.09
C GLU A 47 -3.63 -4.57 4.14
N PHE A 48 -3.18 -3.67 3.26
CA PHE A 48 -2.06 -3.92 2.36
C PHE A 48 -0.76 -4.20 3.11
N THR A 49 -0.41 -3.39 4.11
CA THR A 49 0.79 -3.59 4.93
C THR A 49 0.66 -4.84 5.80
N LYS A 50 -0.54 -5.13 6.33
CA LYS A 50 -0.82 -6.38 7.05
C LYS A 50 -0.57 -7.60 6.18
N ARG A 51 -1.01 -7.59 4.92
CA ARG A 51 -0.75 -8.69 3.96
C ARG A 51 0.73 -8.84 3.66
N ALA A 52 1.46 -7.74 3.47
CA ALA A 52 2.92 -7.77 3.30
C ALA A 52 3.64 -8.46 4.47
N PHE A 53 3.23 -8.15 5.71
CA PHE A 53 3.73 -8.82 6.91
C PHE A 53 3.37 -10.31 6.94
N LEU A 54 2.09 -10.65 6.72
CA LEU A 54 1.62 -12.04 6.75
C LEU A 54 2.27 -12.93 5.69
N ASN A 55 2.63 -12.35 4.54
CA ASN A 55 3.34 -13.04 3.46
C ASN A 55 4.87 -13.03 3.65
N GLY A 56 5.38 -12.56 4.79
CA GLY A 56 6.81 -12.54 5.12
C GLY A 56 7.64 -11.57 4.27
N ARG A 57 6.99 -10.61 3.59
CA ARG A 57 7.68 -9.62 2.75
C ARG A 57 8.41 -8.57 3.57
N ILE A 58 7.86 -8.26 4.74
CA ILE A 58 8.38 -7.36 5.78
C ILE A 58 8.11 -7.96 7.16
N ASP A 59 8.88 -7.58 8.17
CA ASP A 59 8.60 -7.92 9.56
C ASP A 59 7.63 -6.91 10.24
N LEU A 60 7.27 -7.17 11.49
CA LEU A 60 6.34 -6.32 12.25
C LEU A 60 6.93 -4.92 12.50
N THR A 61 8.23 -4.83 12.77
CA THR A 61 8.92 -3.57 13.05
C THR A 61 8.96 -2.69 11.80
N GLN A 62 9.20 -3.29 10.63
CA GLN A 62 9.11 -2.64 9.33
C GLN A 62 7.68 -2.20 9.02
N ALA A 63 6.67 -3.03 9.31
CA ALA A 63 5.27 -2.67 9.13
C ALA A 63 4.86 -1.44 9.99
N GLU A 64 5.32 -1.37 11.24
CA GLU A 64 5.14 -0.20 12.11
C GLU A 64 5.91 1.03 11.61
N ALA A 65 7.11 0.82 11.07
CA ALA A 65 7.93 1.89 10.49
C ALA A 65 7.24 2.59 9.30
N VAL A 66 6.48 1.86 8.47
CA VAL A 66 5.66 2.46 7.40
C VAL A 66 4.68 3.49 7.97
N LEU A 67 3.98 3.17 9.05
CA LEU A 67 3.08 4.12 9.71
C LEU A 67 3.84 5.29 10.32
N GLY A 68 5.02 5.02 10.90
CA GLY A 68 5.94 6.03 11.41
C GLY A 68 6.34 7.06 10.36
N ILE A 69 6.69 6.62 9.15
CA ILE A 69 7.02 7.50 8.02
C ILE A 69 5.82 8.36 7.63
N ILE A 70 4.64 7.75 7.43
CA ILE A 70 3.43 8.45 7.01
C ILE A 70 3.01 9.54 8.02
N ARG A 71 3.19 9.28 9.32
CA ARG A 71 2.78 10.19 10.40
C ARG A 71 3.88 11.15 10.87
N SER A 72 5.10 11.02 10.37
CA SER A 72 6.24 11.82 10.82
C SER A 72 6.00 13.33 10.61
N ARG A 73 6.30 14.13 11.63
CA ARG A 73 6.19 15.60 11.61
C ARG A 73 7.53 16.32 11.85
N SER A 74 8.60 15.57 12.07
CA SER A 74 9.96 16.10 12.19
C SER A 74 10.91 15.27 11.34
N GLU A 75 12.02 15.88 10.94
CA GLU A 75 13.03 15.21 10.14
C GLU A 75 13.70 14.07 10.91
N GLU A 76 13.89 14.22 12.22
CA GLU A 76 14.47 13.20 13.10
C GLU A 76 13.56 11.97 13.19
N ALA A 77 12.24 12.17 13.35
CA ALA A 77 11.25 11.10 13.37
C ALA A 77 11.21 10.34 12.03
N LEU A 78 11.23 11.08 10.91
CA LEU A 78 11.28 10.50 9.57
C LEU A 78 12.56 9.68 9.37
N ARG A 79 13.72 10.22 9.76
CA ARG A 79 15.02 9.54 9.69
C ARG A 79 15.02 8.27 10.55
N ALA A 80 14.45 8.30 11.75
CA ALA A 80 14.34 7.13 12.62
C ALA A 80 13.48 6.03 11.98
N ALA A 81 12.27 6.37 11.52
CA ALA A 81 11.38 5.40 10.88
C ALA A 81 11.96 4.84 9.56
N THR A 82 12.67 5.66 8.78
CA THR A 82 13.35 5.21 7.55
C THR A 82 14.47 4.22 7.83
N ARG A 83 15.20 4.35 8.95
CA ARG A 83 16.23 3.37 9.34
C ARG A 83 15.62 2.02 9.70
N THR A 84 14.48 2.02 10.37
CA THR A 84 13.76 0.80 10.75
C THR A 84 13.12 0.08 9.57
N LEU A 85 12.74 0.82 8.52
CA LEU A 85 12.16 0.23 7.31
C LEU A 85 13.19 -0.47 6.40
N ARG A 86 14.48 -0.11 6.50
CA ARG A 86 15.56 -0.70 5.71
C ARG A 86 15.95 -2.08 6.21
#